data_AF-D2RG61-F1
#
_entry.id   AF-D2RG61-F1
#
_cell.length_a   1.000
_cell.length_b   1.000
_cell.length_c   1.000
_cell.angle_alpha   90.00
_cell.angle_beta   90.00
_cell.angle_gamma   90.00
#
_symmetry.space_group_name_H-M   'P 1'
#
loop_
_entity.id
_entity.type
_entity.pdbx_description
1 polymer ?
#
loop_
_entity_poly.entity_id
_entity_poly.type
_entity_poly.pdbx_seq_one_letter_code
_entity_poly.pdbx_strand_id
1 'polypeptide(L)'
;MKCAICKGYRLLCGRNFCPILRKVRIIKSVFSDLKLDKVVFGSSPPSIFVGEKGYPKVRVAPLVPPIEGDTSSLDSPLKWEDVTLEDAIKRRAVLVMGERVCNVKTSLDFDGLVMSVKPVDAEMVLSKKPVLKIDLSEISAVVNPKAELEKLKVVGNPRVPKAVDKIVGDEIKAQKAMVDLYERGFDEYYIIRLLSAGLLGIDKKLVPTRWSITAVEDTIGEHLKREIVNYKPIDRYEVYRAEFLGNVYTILMIPSAYAFELLEVWLPKSLFGFSGVLRDYEFFKKRGYANETLGAYYSARLSVLEFLRKKRRQAKVVVFREVTEEYYAPIGSWQIRVGVRKALKNKVGTFDDLSSALSFLRNLLRHRLEDYLRRDVVLKARTIDSYF
;
A
#
# COMPACT_ATOMS: atom_id res chain seq x y z
N MET A 1 -12.58 4.54 26.22
CA MET A 1 -13.09 3.89 27.44
C MET A 1 -14.20 2.84 27.24
N LYS A 2 -15.09 2.93 26.23
CA LYS A 2 -16.20 1.96 26.05
C LYS A 2 -15.77 0.50 25.78
N CYS A 3 -14.61 0.24 25.17
CA CYS A 3 -14.17 -1.12 24.84
C CYS A 3 -13.87 -2.01 26.07
N ALA A 4 -13.30 -1.44 27.14
CA ALA A 4 -12.98 -2.17 28.36
C ALA A 4 -14.25 -2.67 29.09
N ILE A 5 -15.35 -1.93 28.99
CA ILE A 5 -16.68 -2.31 29.50
C ILE A 5 -17.38 -3.26 28.51
N CYS A 6 -17.25 -2.99 27.21
CA CYS A 6 -17.84 -3.80 26.15
C CYS A 6 -17.34 -5.25 26.13
N LYS A 7 -16.05 -5.46 26.48
CA LYS A 7 -15.34 -6.76 26.41
C LYS A 7 -15.49 -7.46 25.05
N GLY A 8 -15.81 -6.70 24.01
CA GLY A 8 -16.06 -7.17 22.64
C GLY A 8 -17.41 -7.84 22.38
N TYR A 9 -18.10 -8.38 23.40
CA TYR A 9 -19.38 -9.08 23.19
C TYR A 9 -20.62 -8.19 23.30
N ARG A 10 -20.54 -7.05 24.01
CA ARG A 10 -21.69 -6.15 24.22
C ARG A 10 -21.93 -5.13 23.11
N LEU A 11 -20.99 -5.01 22.16
CA LEU A 11 -21.06 -4.11 21.01
C LEU A 11 -21.43 -2.64 21.32
N LEU A 12 -20.99 -2.11 22.48
CA LEU A 12 -21.31 -0.74 22.95
C LEU A 12 -20.79 0.41 22.05
N CYS A 13 -20.01 0.09 21.01
CA CYS A 13 -19.59 1.04 19.98
C CYS A 13 -20.59 1.17 18.82
N GLY A 14 -21.68 0.39 18.83
CA GLY A 14 -22.73 0.42 17.80
C GLY A 14 -22.35 -0.28 16.48
N ARG A 15 -21.22 -1.00 16.45
CA ARG A 15 -20.85 -1.87 15.32
C ARG A 15 -21.56 -3.22 15.42
N ASN A 16 -21.80 -3.86 14.28
CA ASN A 16 -22.42 -5.20 14.21
C ASN A 16 -21.49 -6.33 14.70
N PHE A 17 -20.18 -6.08 14.82
CA PHE A 17 -19.22 -7.03 15.38
C PHE A 17 -18.02 -6.29 16.01
N CYS A 18 -17.26 -6.98 16.86
CA CYS A 18 -16.02 -6.45 17.43
C CYS A 18 -14.83 -6.69 16.48
N PRO A 19 -14.17 -5.63 15.97
CA PRO A 19 -12.99 -5.76 15.09
C PRO A 19 -11.86 -6.57 15.70
N ILE A 20 -11.61 -6.37 17.00
CA ILE A 20 -10.53 -7.05 17.75
C ILE A 20 -10.80 -8.56 17.79
N LEU A 21 -11.99 -8.97 18.23
CA LEU A 21 -12.33 -10.40 18.32
C LEU A 21 -12.38 -11.06 16.95
N ARG A 22 -12.89 -10.36 15.92
CA ARG A 22 -12.90 -10.88 14.56
C ARG A 22 -11.48 -11.12 14.04
N LYS A 23 -10.58 -10.14 14.19
CA LYS A 23 -9.17 -10.26 13.82
C LYS A 23 -8.50 -11.43 14.55
N VAL A 24 -8.69 -11.53 15.88
CA VAL A 24 -8.15 -12.64 16.69
C VAL A 24 -8.66 -14.00 16.20
N ARG A 25 -9.95 -14.13 15.89
CA ARG A 25 -10.54 -15.39 15.39
C ARG A 25 -9.93 -15.81 14.06
N ILE A 26 -9.84 -14.90 13.08
CA ILE A 26 -9.24 -15.16 11.76
C ILE A 26 -7.79 -15.61 11.91
N ILE A 27 -7.01 -14.91 12.73
CA ILE A 27 -5.60 -15.24 12.89
C ILE A 27 -5.41 -16.57 13.63
N LYS A 28 -6.22 -16.84 14.66
CA LYS A 28 -6.19 -18.12 15.37
C LYS A 28 -6.53 -19.30 14.47
N SER A 29 -7.53 -19.16 13.59
CA SER A 29 -7.88 -20.24 12.67
C SER A 29 -6.71 -20.57 11.74
N VAL A 30 -6.08 -19.55 11.14
CA VAL A 30 -4.88 -19.75 10.31
C VAL A 30 -3.76 -20.40 11.10
N PHE A 31 -3.44 -19.87 12.28
CA PHE A 31 -2.32 -20.39 13.08
C PHE A 31 -2.52 -21.84 13.52
N SER A 32 -3.75 -22.23 13.86
CA SER A 32 -4.09 -23.62 14.23
C SER A 32 -3.88 -24.60 13.07
N ASP A 33 -4.07 -24.15 11.83
CA ASP A 33 -3.88 -24.99 10.63
C ASP A 33 -2.40 -25.10 10.23
N LEU A 34 -1.54 -24.16 10.66
CA LEU A 34 -0.11 -24.18 10.35
C LEU A 34 0.65 -25.15 11.27
N LYS A 35 1.23 -26.19 10.68
CA LYS A 35 2.19 -27.07 11.37
C LYS A 35 3.56 -26.39 11.47
N LEU A 36 3.72 -25.58 12.52
CA LEU A 36 4.94 -24.80 12.74
C LEU A 36 5.91 -25.50 13.71
N ASP A 37 7.19 -25.51 13.35
CA ASP A 37 8.32 -25.97 14.15
C ASP A 37 9.47 -24.95 14.10
N LYS A 38 10.61 -25.26 14.76
CA LYS A 38 11.86 -24.49 14.71
C LYS A 38 12.40 -24.36 13.27
N VAL A 39 12.21 -25.39 12.46
CA VAL A 39 12.57 -25.40 11.03
C VAL A 39 11.31 -25.21 10.21
N VAL A 40 11.31 -24.21 9.33
CA VAL A 40 10.22 -23.91 8.41
C VAL A 40 10.74 -24.07 6.99
N PHE A 41 10.14 -24.98 6.23
CA PHE A 41 10.43 -25.18 4.82
C PHE A 41 9.21 -24.81 3.97
N GLY A 42 9.44 -24.13 2.86
CA GLY A 42 8.41 -23.90 1.84
C GLY A 42 8.84 -22.89 0.78
N SER A 43 7.95 -22.64 -0.15
CA SER A 43 8.18 -21.73 -1.27
C SER A 43 7.87 -20.30 -0.85
N SER A 44 8.89 -19.48 -0.59
CA SER A 44 8.71 -18.04 -0.35
C SER A 44 8.10 -17.38 -1.59
N PRO A 45 7.16 -16.41 -1.48
CA PRO A 45 6.65 -15.62 -2.61
C PRO A 45 7.60 -14.51 -3.08
N PRO A 46 8.92 -14.70 -2.91
CA PRO A 46 9.88 -13.64 -2.59
C PRO A 46 9.36 -12.48 -1.76
N SER A 47 9.62 -12.49 -0.46
CA SER A 47 9.21 -11.38 0.40
C SER A 47 10.16 -11.13 1.55
N ILE A 48 10.32 -9.84 1.87
CA ILE A 48 11.19 -9.34 2.93
C ILE A 48 10.49 -8.16 3.61
N PHE A 49 10.57 -8.13 4.93
CA PHE A 49 10.15 -7.01 5.76
C PHE A 49 11.37 -6.36 6.41
N VAL A 50 11.44 -5.03 6.37
CA VAL A 50 12.46 -4.24 7.06
C VAL A 50 11.76 -3.25 7.98
N GLY A 51 11.97 -3.39 9.28
CA GLY A 51 11.35 -2.54 10.30
C GLY A 51 12.09 -1.21 10.49
N GLU A 52 11.35 -0.15 10.83
CA GLU A 52 11.91 1.19 11.10
C GLU A 52 12.39 1.37 12.56
N LYS A 53 11.85 0.60 13.50
CA LYS A 53 12.19 0.72 14.92
C LYS A 53 13.65 0.31 15.18
N GLY A 54 14.43 1.20 15.76
CA GLY A 54 15.83 0.98 16.12
C GLY A 54 16.85 1.50 15.10
N TYR A 55 16.40 2.18 14.03
CA TYR A 55 17.27 2.75 13.00
C TYR A 55 18.47 3.50 13.61
N PRO A 56 19.72 3.25 13.17
CA PRO A 56 20.13 2.50 11.97
C PRO A 56 20.32 0.98 12.17
N LYS A 57 19.95 0.41 13.33
CA LYS A 57 19.87 -1.04 13.53
C LYS A 57 18.44 -1.50 13.28
N VAL A 58 18.20 -2.11 12.14
CA VAL A 58 16.85 -2.46 11.66
C VAL A 58 16.60 -3.96 11.83
N ARG A 59 15.33 -4.32 12.00
CA ARG A 59 14.88 -5.71 11.91
C ARG A 59 14.65 -6.05 10.46
N VAL A 60 15.30 -7.09 9.96
CA VAL A 60 15.08 -7.68 8.64
C VAL A 60 14.42 -9.04 8.84
N ALA A 61 13.39 -9.33 8.07
CA ALA A 61 12.71 -10.61 8.12
C ALA A 61 12.36 -11.11 6.71
N PRO A 62 13.03 -12.14 6.18
CA PRO A 62 12.48 -12.92 5.07
C PRO A 62 11.17 -13.58 5.50
N LEU A 63 10.26 -13.76 4.54
CA LEU A 63 8.95 -14.36 4.76
C LEU A 63 8.86 -15.70 4.02
N VAL A 64 8.70 -16.79 4.77
CA VAL A 64 8.61 -18.16 4.24
C VAL A 64 7.34 -18.82 4.80
N PRO A 65 6.37 -19.23 3.96
CA PRO A 65 5.24 -20.02 4.41
C PRO A 65 5.64 -21.50 4.56
N PRO A 66 5.02 -22.27 5.47
CA PRO A 66 5.19 -23.72 5.55
C PRO A 66 4.37 -24.44 4.47
N ILE A 67 4.47 -23.98 3.21
CA ILE A 67 3.71 -24.44 2.06
C ILE A 67 4.63 -24.44 0.85
N GLU A 68 4.60 -25.51 0.07
CA GLU A 68 5.36 -25.65 -1.18
C GLU A 68 4.50 -25.36 -2.41
N GLY A 69 5.13 -24.96 -3.51
CA GLY A 69 4.49 -24.71 -4.80
C GLY A 69 4.27 -23.23 -5.10
N ASP A 70 3.18 -22.90 -5.80
CA ASP A 70 2.92 -21.51 -6.21
C ASP A 70 2.32 -20.68 -5.07
N THR A 71 3.21 -20.01 -4.34
CA THR A 71 2.85 -19.06 -3.28
C THR A 71 2.77 -17.62 -3.75
N SER A 72 2.91 -17.33 -5.05
CA SER A 72 2.98 -15.95 -5.58
C SER A 72 1.79 -15.08 -5.16
N SER A 73 0.63 -15.70 -4.94
CA SER A 73 -0.58 -15.02 -4.50
C SER A 73 -0.57 -14.60 -3.01
N LEU A 74 0.41 -15.02 -2.20
CA LEU A 74 0.50 -14.67 -0.77
C LEU A 74 1.12 -13.29 -0.51
N ASP A 75 1.91 -12.77 -1.45
CA ASP A 75 2.48 -11.42 -1.35
C ASP A 75 2.53 -10.70 -2.70
N SER A 76 1.39 -10.70 -3.41
CA SER A 76 1.19 -9.89 -4.62
C SER A 76 -0.03 -8.99 -4.46
N PRO A 77 0.05 -7.90 -3.67
CA PRO A 77 -1.13 -7.11 -3.28
C PRO A 77 -1.91 -6.51 -4.45
N LEU A 78 -1.25 -6.16 -5.56
CA LEU A 78 -1.91 -5.64 -6.76
C LEU A 78 -2.80 -6.66 -7.46
N LYS A 79 -2.61 -7.96 -7.21
CA LYS A 79 -3.42 -9.05 -7.77
C LYS A 79 -4.62 -9.39 -6.88
N TRP A 80 -4.78 -8.71 -5.75
CA TRP A 80 -5.85 -8.96 -4.79
C TRP A 80 -7.08 -8.11 -5.08
N GLU A 81 -7.48 -8.02 -6.34
CA GLU A 81 -8.66 -7.25 -6.74
C GLU A 81 -9.95 -7.86 -6.14
N ASP A 82 -10.07 -9.18 -6.08
CA ASP A 82 -11.33 -9.86 -5.71
C ASP A 82 -11.27 -10.59 -4.36
N VAL A 83 -10.38 -10.13 -3.47
CA VAL A 83 -10.24 -10.71 -2.12
C VAL A 83 -11.12 -9.99 -1.12
N THR A 84 -11.54 -10.69 -0.06
CA THR A 84 -12.12 -10.05 1.12
C THR A 84 -11.03 -9.56 2.08
N LEU A 85 -11.42 -8.73 3.06
CA LEU A 85 -10.49 -8.26 4.09
C LEU A 85 -9.93 -9.43 4.91
N GLU A 86 -10.76 -10.46 5.12
CA GLU A 86 -10.38 -11.68 5.80
C GLU A 86 -9.35 -12.48 4.98
N ASP A 87 -9.55 -12.63 3.67
CA ASP A 87 -8.60 -13.32 2.80
C ASP A 87 -7.24 -12.62 2.78
N ALA A 88 -7.21 -11.29 2.72
CA ALA A 88 -5.97 -10.52 2.80
C ALA A 88 -5.22 -10.75 4.13
N ILE A 89 -5.95 -10.81 5.25
CA ILE A 89 -5.38 -11.13 6.56
C ILE A 89 -4.84 -12.56 6.57
N LYS A 90 -5.61 -13.53 6.05
CA LYS A 90 -5.21 -14.95 6.00
C LYS A 90 -3.95 -15.16 5.17
N ARG A 91 -3.92 -14.62 3.94
CA ARG A 91 -2.76 -14.71 3.01
C ARG A 91 -1.47 -14.25 3.69
N ARG A 92 -1.55 -13.15 4.43
CA ARG A 92 -0.41 -12.65 5.18
C ARG A 92 -0.09 -13.48 6.42
N ALA A 93 -1.08 -13.88 7.20
CA ALA A 93 -0.88 -14.63 8.44
C ALA A 93 -0.21 -16.01 8.24
N VAL A 94 -0.27 -16.56 7.02
CA VAL A 94 0.44 -17.80 6.64
C VAL A 94 1.95 -17.60 6.51
N LEU A 95 2.41 -16.37 6.23
CA LEU A 95 3.83 -16.08 6.04
C LEU A 95 4.55 -16.01 7.40
N VAL A 96 5.51 -16.90 7.63
CA VAL A 96 6.34 -16.91 8.84
C VAL A 96 7.49 -15.92 8.68
N MET A 97 7.70 -15.06 9.68
CA MET A 97 8.78 -14.09 9.71
C MET A 97 9.97 -14.60 10.55
N GLY A 98 11.14 -14.76 9.93
CA GLY A 98 12.39 -14.96 10.64
C GLY A 98 13.08 -13.63 10.90
N GLU A 99 12.97 -13.07 12.10
CA GLU A 99 13.52 -11.75 12.41
C GLU A 99 15.03 -11.81 12.73
N ARG A 100 15.84 -10.97 12.06
CA ARG A 100 17.26 -10.72 12.38
C ARG A 100 17.47 -9.23 12.55
N VAL A 101 18.21 -8.79 13.56
CA VAL A 101 18.62 -7.39 13.70
C VAL A 101 19.98 -7.20 13.05
N CYS A 102 20.10 -6.25 12.13
CA CYS A 102 21.37 -5.88 11.51
C CYS A 102 21.48 -4.36 11.31
N ASN A 103 22.69 -3.89 11.00
CA ASN A 103 22.88 -2.51 10.59
C ASN A 103 22.36 -2.33 9.16
N VAL A 104 21.86 -1.15 8.81
CA VAL A 104 21.39 -0.88 7.44
C VAL A 104 22.44 -1.09 6.35
N LYS A 105 23.74 -1.03 6.66
CA LYS A 105 24.81 -1.30 5.71
C LYS A 105 25.14 -2.79 5.53
N THR A 106 24.45 -3.69 6.25
CA THR A 106 24.68 -5.13 6.15
C THR A 106 24.09 -5.65 4.84
N SER A 107 24.92 -6.29 4.01
CA SER A 107 24.47 -7.06 2.85
C SER A 107 23.75 -8.32 3.31
N LEU A 108 22.67 -8.69 2.62
CA LEU A 108 21.94 -9.90 2.93
C LEU A 108 22.53 -11.09 2.17
N ASP A 109 22.53 -12.25 2.82
CA ASP A 109 23.02 -13.52 2.29
C ASP A 109 21.98 -14.24 1.41
N PHE A 110 20.86 -13.57 1.10
CA PHE A 110 19.71 -14.13 0.38
C PHE A 110 19.14 -13.17 -0.69
N ASP A 111 19.98 -12.32 -1.27
CA ASP A 111 19.58 -11.37 -2.31
C ASP A 111 18.89 -12.04 -3.49
N GLY A 112 19.35 -13.24 -3.88
CA GLY A 112 18.72 -14.03 -4.94
C GLY A 112 17.23 -14.32 -4.69
N LEU A 113 16.86 -14.63 -3.43
CA LEU A 113 15.46 -14.84 -3.05
C LEU A 113 14.65 -13.55 -3.26
N VAL A 114 15.18 -12.40 -2.82
CA VAL A 114 14.51 -11.09 -2.94
C VAL A 114 14.36 -10.68 -4.42
N MET A 115 15.37 -10.95 -5.24
CA MET A 115 15.38 -10.60 -6.66
C MET A 115 14.51 -11.52 -7.53
N SER A 116 14.09 -12.68 -7.04
CA SER A 116 13.31 -13.61 -7.85
C SER A 116 11.91 -13.07 -8.19
N VAL A 117 11.47 -13.25 -9.43
CA VAL A 117 10.08 -12.98 -9.86
C VAL A 117 9.13 -14.17 -9.67
N LYS A 118 9.66 -15.32 -9.21
CA LYS A 118 8.91 -16.55 -8.94
C LYS A 118 9.11 -17.00 -7.50
N PRO A 119 8.16 -17.77 -6.93
CA PRO A 119 8.37 -18.46 -5.67
C PRO A 119 9.70 -19.22 -5.63
N VAL A 120 10.37 -19.20 -4.49
CA VAL A 120 11.68 -19.85 -4.28
C VAL A 120 11.63 -20.66 -3.01
N ASP A 121 11.97 -21.95 -3.12
CA ASP A 121 12.04 -22.84 -1.96
C ASP A 121 13.15 -22.39 -1.02
N ALA A 122 12.79 -22.22 0.24
CA ALA A 122 13.68 -21.77 1.28
C ALA A 122 13.45 -22.57 2.57
N GLU A 123 14.55 -22.86 3.24
CA GLU A 123 14.56 -23.44 4.57
C GLU A 123 15.00 -22.36 5.56
N MET A 124 14.16 -22.12 6.57
CA MET A 124 14.37 -21.13 7.60
C MET A 124 14.51 -21.82 8.95
N VAL A 125 15.69 -21.73 9.55
CA VAL A 125 15.97 -22.19 10.91
C VAL A 125 15.80 -21.02 11.86
N LEU A 126 14.85 -21.14 12.78
CA LEU A 126 14.47 -20.13 13.76
C LEU A 126 15.04 -20.49 15.13
N SER A 127 15.20 -19.57 16.08
CA SER A 127 15.71 -19.92 17.41
C SER A 127 14.75 -20.77 18.25
N LYS A 128 13.46 -20.70 17.92
CA LYS A 128 12.37 -21.44 18.57
C LYS A 128 11.17 -21.52 17.63
N LYS A 129 10.20 -22.37 17.99
CA LYS A 129 8.91 -22.42 17.31
C LYS A 129 8.31 -21.00 17.20
N PRO A 130 7.95 -20.54 15.99
CA PRO A 130 7.42 -19.20 15.79
C PRO A 130 6.09 -19.07 16.52
N VAL A 131 5.94 -17.95 17.21
CA VAL A 131 4.75 -17.66 17.99
C VAL A 131 3.99 -16.52 17.36
N LEU A 132 2.68 -16.61 17.45
CA LEU A 132 1.81 -15.53 17.03
C LEU A 132 1.54 -14.59 18.20
N LYS A 133 2.12 -13.39 18.14
CA LYS A 133 1.87 -12.32 19.12
C LYS A 133 0.89 -11.32 18.53
N ILE A 134 -0.32 -11.29 19.07
CA ILE A 134 -1.31 -10.27 18.72
C ILE A 134 -1.02 -9.05 19.58
N ASP A 135 -0.33 -8.07 19.01
CA ASP A 135 -0.19 -6.77 19.64
C ASP A 135 -1.45 -5.94 19.33
N LEU A 136 -2.27 -5.70 20.36
CA LEU A 136 -3.47 -4.88 20.25
C LEU A 136 -3.16 -3.37 20.24
N SER A 137 -1.94 -2.96 20.61
CA SER A 137 -1.48 -1.58 20.51
C SER A 137 -1.12 -1.21 19.06
N GLU A 138 -0.65 -2.19 18.28
CA GLU A 138 -0.38 -2.05 16.85
C GLU A 138 -1.64 -2.41 16.04
N ILE A 139 -2.64 -1.53 16.10
CA ILE A 139 -3.92 -1.69 15.38
C ILE A 139 -3.70 -1.99 13.88
N SER A 140 -2.62 -1.48 13.29
CA SER A 140 -2.29 -1.60 11.87
C SER A 140 -1.42 -2.80 11.44
N ALA A 141 -0.84 -3.55 12.39
CA ALA A 141 0.07 -4.63 12.03
C ALA A 141 -0.72 -5.86 11.59
N VAL A 142 -0.41 -6.32 10.38
CA VAL A 142 -0.68 -7.68 9.95
C VAL A 142 0.12 -8.61 10.87
N VAL A 143 -0.55 -9.61 11.43
CA VAL A 143 0.05 -10.47 12.46
C VAL A 143 0.59 -11.73 11.79
N ASN A 144 1.92 -11.84 11.74
CA ASN A 144 2.62 -13.03 11.28
C ASN A 144 3.17 -13.83 12.47
N PRO A 145 3.20 -15.17 12.37
CA PRO A 145 4.03 -16.00 13.22
C PRO A 145 5.49 -15.59 13.07
N LYS A 146 6.21 -15.44 14.18
CA LYS A 146 7.60 -14.98 14.13
C LYS A 146 8.48 -15.55 15.22
N ALA A 147 9.76 -15.68 14.89
CA ALA A 147 10.87 -15.98 15.80
C ALA A 147 12.17 -15.40 15.24
N GLU A 148 13.23 -15.41 16.04
CA GLU A 148 14.54 -14.95 15.60
C GLU A 148 15.12 -15.91 14.56
N LEU A 149 15.74 -15.37 13.52
CA LEU A 149 16.35 -16.12 12.42
C LEU A 149 17.78 -16.53 12.77
N GLU A 150 18.03 -17.83 12.87
CA GLU A 150 19.39 -18.38 13.02
C GLU A 150 20.05 -18.55 11.64
N LYS A 151 19.33 -19.12 10.67
CA LYS A 151 19.84 -19.39 9.33
C LYS A 151 18.72 -19.40 8.30
N LEU A 152 18.99 -18.82 7.12
CA LEU A 152 18.15 -18.99 5.93
C LEU A 152 18.97 -19.70 4.85
N LYS A 153 18.45 -20.78 4.30
CA LYS A 153 19.02 -21.48 3.15
C LYS A 153 18.06 -21.38 1.98
N VAL A 154 18.49 -20.75 0.90
CA VAL A 154 17.76 -20.75 -0.37
C VAL A 154 18.05 -22.10 -1.04
N VAL A 155 17.04 -22.95 -1.15
CA VAL A 155 17.16 -24.32 -1.67
C VAL A 155 16.81 -24.36 -3.16
N GLY A 156 15.77 -23.63 -3.56
CA GLY A 156 15.34 -23.52 -4.95
C GLY A 156 16.19 -22.52 -5.74
N ASN A 157 16.16 -22.62 -7.07
CA ASN A 157 16.85 -21.69 -7.96
C ASN A 157 16.03 -20.40 -8.14
N PRO A 158 16.52 -19.24 -7.69
CA PRO A 158 15.82 -17.97 -7.88
C PRO A 158 15.75 -17.61 -9.36
N ARG A 159 14.60 -17.09 -9.83
CA ARG A 159 14.46 -16.60 -11.20
C ARG A 159 14.67 -15.10 -11.23
N VAL A 160 15.92 -14.67 -11.42
CA VAL A 160 16.28 -13.25 -11.51
C VAL A 160 16.24 -12.79 -12.97
N PRO A 161 15.46 -11.74 -13.30
CA PRO A 161 15.50 -11.14 -14.63
C PRO A 161 16.85 -10.48 -14.90
N LYS A 162 17.43 -10.69 -16.10
CA LYS A 162 18.73 -10.11 -16.50
C LYS A 162 18.80 -8.59 -16.33
N ALA A 163 17.69 -7.89 -16.59
CA ALA A 163 17.63 -6.44 -16.43
C ALA A 163 17.77 -6.00 -14.96
N VAL A 164 17.25 -6.81 -14.03
CA VAL A 164 17.33 -6.54 -12.59
C VAL A 164 18.74 -6.82 -12.10
N ASP A 165 19.30 -7.98 -12.47
CA ASP A 165 20.67 -8.35 -12.14
C ASP A 165 21.68 -7.27 -12.58
N LYS A 166 21.52 -6.76 -13.81
CA LYS A 166 22.30 -5.64 -14.32
C LYS A 166 22.13 -4.36 -13.49
N ILE A 167 20.88 -3.96 -13.24
CA ILE A 167 20.58 -2.72 -12.47
C ILE A 167 21.14 -2.80 -11.04
N VAL A 168 21.07 -3.97 -10.41
CA VAL A 168 21.63 -4.21 -9.08
C VAL A 168 23.16 -4.21 -9.13
N GLY A 169 23.78 -4.70 -10.21
CA GLY A 169 25.23 -4.67 -10.40
C GLY A 169 25.81 -3.29 -10.75
N ASP A 170 25.03 -2.40 -11.37
CA ASP A 170 25.50 -1.10 -11.86
C ASP A 170 25.54 0.00 -10.78
N GLU A 171 26.46 0.96 -10.91
CA GLU A 171 26.57 2.14 -10.04
C GLU A 171 25.59 3.26 -10.43
N ILE A 172 24.28 2.98 -10.34
CA ILE A 172 23.23 3.94 -10.67
C ILE A 172 22.54 4.50 -9.41
N LYS A 173 22.11 5.76 -9.48
CA LYS A 173 21.30 6.37 -8.40
C LYS A 173 20.00 5.59 -8.20
N ALA A 174 19.58 5.40 -6.95
CA ALA A 174 18.38 4.64 -6.61
C ALA A 174 17.14 5.17 -7.32
N GLN A 175 16.98 6.50 -7.43
CA GLN A 175 15.84 7.09 -8.14
C GLN A 175 15.79 6.67 -9.62
N LYS A 176 16.94 6.66 -10.29
CA LYS A 176 17.04 6.22 -11.68
C LYS A 176 16.76 4.73 -11.80
N ALA A 177 17.32 3.90 -10.91
CA ALA A 177 17.07 2.46 -10.88
C ALA A 177 15.58 2.13 -10.74
N MET A 178 14.87 2.83 -9.84
CA MET A 178 13.43 2.65 -9.63
C MET A 178 12.62 2.99 -10.90
N VAL A 179 12.92 4.11 -11.55
CA VAL A 179 12.25 4.51 -12.81
C VAL A 179 12.58 3.54 -13.93
N ASP A 180 13.84 3.16 -14.11
CA ASP A 180 14.28 2.25 -15.17
C ASP A 180 13.62 0.86 -15.03
N LEU A 181 13.47 0.35 -13.81
CA LEU A 181 12.73 -0.90 -13.55
C LEU A 181 11.24 -0.74 -13.86
N TYR A 182 10.63 0.36 -13.42
CA TYR A 182 9.22 0.63 -13.66
C TYR A 182 8.89 0.71 -15.16
N GLU A 183 9.68 1.46 -15.95
CA GLU A 183 9.49 1.59 -17.40
C GLU A 183 9.73 0.26 -18.15
N ARG A 184 10.48 -0.68 -17.56
CA ARG A 184 10.65 -2.05 -18.07
C ARG A 184 9.48 -2.98 -17.73
N GLY A 185 8.46 -2.48 -17.05
CA GLY A 185 7.24 -3.22 -16.72
C GLY A 185 7.29 -4.00 -15.41
N PHE A 186 8.28 -3.76 -14.54
CA PHE A 186 8.25 -4.32 -13.18
C PHE A 186 7.24 -3.55 -12.33
N ASP A 187 6.42 -4.28 -11.58
CA ASP A 187 5.45 -3.67 -10.68
C ASP A 187 6.13 -2.94 -9.51
N GLU A 188 5.43 -1.97 -8.91
CA GLU A 188 6.03 -1.15 -7.86
C GLU A 188 6.38 -1.96 -6.60
N TYR A 189 5.67 -3.07 -6.29
CA TYR A 189 5.97 -3.89 -5.12
C TYR A 189 7.28 -4.66 -5.28
N TYR A 190 7.56 -5.13 -6.49
CA TYR A 190 8.86 -5.69 -6.84
C TYR A 190 9.98 -4.67 -6.59
N ILE A 191 9.79 -3.42 -7.02
CA ILE A 191 10.78 -2.34 -6.84
C ILE A 191 10.94 -1.96 -5.35
N ILE A 192 9.83 -1.86 -4.60
CA ILE A 192 9.80 -1.63 -3.14
C ILE A 192 10.59 -2.71 -2.42
N ARG A 193 10.45 -3.97 -2.85
CA ARG A 193 11.14 -5.11 -2.26
C ARG A 193 12.65 -5.01 -2.47
N LEU A 194 13.09 -4.69 -3.69
CA LEU A 194 14.51 -4.47 -4.00
C LEU A 194 15.11 -3.29 -3.22
N LEU A 195 14.40 -2.17 -3.16
CA LEU A 195 14.85 -1.00 -2.39
C LEU A 195 14.95 -1.32 -0.89
N SER A 196 13.96 -2.01 -0.33
CA SER A 196 13.94 -2.37 1.09
C SER A 196 15.10 -3.28 1.46
N ALA A 197 15.44 -4.24 0.58
CA ALA A 197 16.59 -5.12 0.73
C ALA A 197 17.95 -4.43 0.49
N GLY A 198 17.96 -3.13 0.15
CA GLY A 198 19.18 -2.39 -0.10
C GLY A 198 19.90 -2.75 -1.40
N LEU A 199 19.16 -3.24 -2.39
CA LEU A 199 19.74 -3.67 -3.68
C LEU A 199 19.83 -2.55 -4.72
N LEU A 200 19.19 -1.41 -4.47
CA LEU A 200 19.13 -0.29 -5.41
C LEU A 200 19.92 0.92 -4.90
N GLY A 201 20.69 1.54 -5.79
CA GLY A 201 21.46 2.75 -5.51
C GLY A 201 22.97 2.53 -5.43
N ILE A 202 23.71 3.63 -5.46
CA ILE A 202 25.17 3.66 -5.28
C ILE A 202 25.54 3.30 -3.83
N ASP A 203 24.86 3.92 -2.87
CA ASP A 203 25.02 3.64 -1.43
C ASP A 203 23.92 2.67 -0.98
N LYS A 204 24.17 1.39 -1.20
CA LYS A 204 23.26 0.29 -0.90
C LYS A 204 23.06 0.13 0.60
N LYS A 205 21.83 0.39 1.06
CA LYS A 205 21.41 0.30 2.46
C LYS A 205 20.02 -0.29 2.55
N LEU A 206 19.79 -1.11 3.57
CA LEU A 206 18.46 -1.55 3.94
C LEU A 206 17.59 -0.34 4.26
N VAL A 207 16.42 -0.28 3.63
CA VAL A 207 15.45 0.80 3.84
C VAL A 207 14.20 0.20 4.48
N PRO A 208 13.70 0.75 5.59
CA PRO A 208 12.45 0.29 6.18
C PRO A 208 11.34 0.20 5.15
N THR A 209 10.59 -0.91 5.14
CA THR A 209 9.59 -1.20 4.09
C THR A 209 8.58 -0.07 3.95
N ARG A 210 8.18 0.56 5.05
CA ARG A 210 7.27 1.71 5.04
C ARG A 210 7.85 2.90 4.26
N TRP A 211 9.14 3.18 4.44
CA TRP A 211 9.82 4.29 3.75
C TRP A 211 10.05 3.94 2.28
N SER A 212 10.37 2.67 1.99
CA SER A 212 10.52 2.17 0.62
C SER A 212 9.23 2.31 -0.19
N ILE A 213 8.07 1.99 0.40
CA ILE A 213 6.76 2.18 -0.24
C ILE A 213 6.62 3.63 -0.71
N THR A 214 6.79 4.58 0.21
CA THR A 214 6.65 6.00 -0.12
C THR A 214 7.71 6.48 -1.10
N ALA A 215 8.97 6.07 -0.94
CA ALA A 215 10.07 6.49 -1.81
C ALA A 215 9.87 6.02 -3.25
N VAL A 216 9.45 4.77 -3.45
CA VAL A 216 9.18 4.21 -4.78
C VAL A 216 7.95 4.88 -5.40
N GLU A 217 6.82 4.92 -4.68
CA GLU A 217 5.58 5.48 -5.23
C GLU A 217 5.73 6.97 -5.58
N ASP A 218 6.43 7.73 -4.74
CA ASP A 218 6.69 9.15 -4.99
C ASP A 218 7.63 9.37 -6.18
N THR A 219 8.71 8.59 -6.27
CA THR A 219 9.68 8.70 -7.37
C THR A 219 9.03 8.37 -8.71
N ILE A 220 8.31 7.25 -8.79
CA ILE A 220 7.58 6.86 -10.00
C ILE A 220 6.50 7.90 -10.31
N GLY A 221 5.74 8.35 -9.31
CA GLY A 221 4.72 9.37 -9.52
C GLY A 221 5.28 10.70 -10.02
N GLU A 222 6.44 11.13 -9.53
CA GLU A 222 7.11 12.33 -10.03
C GLU A 222 7.59 12.17 -11.49
N HIS A 223 8.12 11.00 -11.85
CA HIS A 223 8.45 10.67 -13.23
C HIS A 223 7.23 10.77 -14.15
N LEU A 224 6.12 10.12 -13.77
CA LEU A 224 4.87 10.13 -14.54
C LEU A 224 4.26 11.53 -14.64
N LYS A 225 4.28 12.30 -13.56
CA LYS A 225 3.74 13.67 -13.55
C LYS A 225 4.43 14.55 -14.58
N ARG A 226 5.77 14.48 -14.68
CA ARG A 226 6.56 15.25 -15.67
C ARG A 226 6.20 14.91 -17.11
N GLU A 227 5.77 13.69 -17.37
CA GLU A 227 5.23 13.29 -18.66
C GLU A 227 3.82 13.86 -18.88
N ILE A 228 2.92 13.64 -17.93
CA ILE A 228 1.49 13.92 -18.04
C ILE A 228 1.18 15.41 -18.17
N VAL A 229 1.93 16.29 -17.50
CA VAL A 229 1.73 17.75 -17.57
C VAL A 229 1.83 18.32 -18.98
N ASN A 230 2.45 17.59 -19.92
CA ASN A 230 2.56 17.99 -21.32
C ASN A 230 1.40 17.46 -22.20
N TYR A 231 0.50 16.65 -21.65
CA TYR A 231 -0.66 16.14 -22.38
C TYR A 231 -1.78 17.16 -22.46
N LYS A 232 -2.71 16.97 -23.41
CA LYS A 232 -3.93 17.79 -23.43
C LYS A 232 -4.81 17.45 -22.22
N PRO A 233 -5.48 18.43 -21.60
CA PRO A 233 -6.50 18.15 -20.59
C PRO A 233 -7.61 17.24 -21.14
N ILE A 234 -8.31 16.53 -20.25
CA ILE A 234 -9.58 15.87 -20.61
C ILE A 234 -10.62 16.90 -21.05
N ASP A 235 -11.62 16.47 -21.81
CA ASP A 235 -12.59 17.39 -22.45
C ASP A 235 -13.77 17.76 -21.54
N ARG A 236 -14.18 16.85 -20.64
CA ARG A 236 -15.37 16.98 -19.77
C ARG A 236 -15.08 16.54 -18.34
N TYR A 237 -15.93 16.94 -17.41
CA TYR A 237 -15.85 16.48 -16.02
C TYR A 237 -16.24 15.02 -15.97
N GLU A 238 -15.41 14.17 -15.37
CA GLU A 238 -15.67 12.74 -15.26
C GLU A 238 -15.74 12.34 -13.78
N VAL A 239 -16.73 11.52 -13.43
CA VAL A 239 -16.83 10.94 -12.07
C VAL A 239 -16.68 9.43 -12.15
N TYR A 240 -15.83 8.92 -11.29
CA TYR A 240 -15.48 7.51 -11.17
C TYR A 240 -15.77 7.01 -9.77
N ARG A 241 -16.19 5.74 -9.63
CA ARG A 241 -16.48 5.19 -8.30
C ARG A 241 -16.27 3.69 -8.20
N ALA A 242 -15.71 3.26 -7.08
CA ALA A 242 -15.77 1.86 -6.65
C ALA A 242 -15.75 1.74 -5.12
N GLU A 243 -16.26 0.62 -4.63
CA GLU A 243 -16.07 0.19 -3.25
C GLU A 243 -15.06 -0.96 -3.21
N PHE A 244 -14.16 -0.95 -2.24
CA PHE A 244 -13.15 -1.99 -2.08
C PHE A 244 -12.73 -2.11 -0.61
N LEU A 245 -12.85 -3.32 -0.05
CA LEU A 245 -12.43 -3.64 1.32
C LEU A 245 -12.95 -2.64 2.38
N GLY A 246 -14.22 -2.27 2.31
CA GLY A 246 -14.81 -1.29 3.24
C GLY A 246 -14.33 0.15 3.06
N ASN A 247 -13.74 0.47 1.91
CA ASN A 247 -13.38 1.83 1.51
C ASN A 247 -14.19 2.18 0.25
N VAL A 248 -14.74 3.39 0.22
CA VAL A 248 -15.42 3.93 -0.94
C VAL A 248 -14.50 4.97 -1.58
N TYR A 249 -14.19 4.77 -2.86
CA TYR A 249 -13.37 5.67 -3.65
C TYR A 249 -14.27 6.35 -4.68
N THR A 250 -14.42 7.67 -4.57
CA THR A 250 -15.07 8.50 -5.59
C THR A 250 -14.04 9.48 -6.13
N ILE A 251 -13.91 9.58 -7.45
CA ILE A 251 -12.85 10.40 -8.08
C ILE A 251 -13.51 11.35 -9.06
N LEU A 252 -13.26 12.64 -8.88
CA LEU A 252 -13.65 13.69 -9.80
C LEU A 252 -12.43 14.07 -10.64
N MET A 253 -12.56 13.98 -11.96
CA MET A 253 -11.58 14.54 -12.90
C MET A 253 -12.15 15.78 -13.57
N ILE A 254 -11.31 16.80 -13.68
CA ILE A 254 -11.67 18.14 -14.14
C ILE A 254 -10.83 18.49 -15.37
N PRO A 255 -11.45 19.01 -16.44
CA PRO A 255 -10.80 19.56 -17.65
C PRO A 255 -9.84 20.72 -17.36
N SER A 256 -8.66 20.43 -16.81
CA SER A 256 -7.68 21.44 -16.45
C SER A 256 -6.28 20.84 -16.38
N ALA A 257 -5.30 21.70 -16.15
CA ALA A 257 -3.93 21.25 -15.90
C ALA A 257 -3.86 20.39 -14.63
N TYR A 258 -2.83 19.55 -14.59
CA TYR A 258 -2.65 18.60 -13.50
C TYR A 258 -2.55 19.29 -12.14
N ALA A 259 -3.42 18.83 -11.25
CA ALA A 259 -3.32 18.99 -9.81
C ALA A 259 -4.00 17.77 -9.18
N PHE A 260 -3.58 17.41 -7.97
CA PHE A 260 -4.08 16.21 -7.32
C PHE A 260 -4.37 16.51 -5.86
N GLU A 261 -5.54 16.09 -5.38
CA GLU A 261 -5.93 16.16 -3.97
C GLU A 261 -6.57 14.85 -3.53
N LEU A 262 -6.12 14.35 -2.37
CA LEU A 262 -6.77 13.27 -1.65
C LEU A 262 -7.51 13.87 -0.45
N LEU A 263 -8.81 13.67 -0.40
CA LEU A 263 -9.67 13.97 0.74
C LEU A 263 -10.12 12.66 1.38
N GLU A 264 -9.78 12.45 2.64
CA GLU A 264 -10.08 11.21 3.38
C GLU A 264 -10.96 11.47 4.59
N VAL A 265 -12.00 10.65 4.76
CA VAL A 265 -12.86 10.68 5.95
C VAL A 265 -12.99 9.27 6.49
N TRP A 266 -12.70 9.10 7.78
CA TRP A 266 -13.12 7.94 8.54
C TRP A 266 -14.56 8.17 8.97
N LEU A 267 -15.52 7.42 8.42
CA LEU A 267 -16.94 7.58 8.72
C LEU A 267 -17.27 7.18 10.17
N PRO A 268 -18.45 7.54 10.71
CA PRO A 268 -18.88 7.08 12.02
C PRO A 268 -18.73 5.56 12.18
N LYS A 269 -18.35 5.15 13.39
CA LYS A 269 -18.05 3.77 13.76
C LYS A 269 -16.83 3.16 13.07
N SER A 270 -16.08 3.86 12.22
CA SER A 270 -14.81 3.35 11.63
C SER A 270 -13.73 3.06 12.67
N LEU A 271 -12.66 2.36 12.28
CA LEU A 271 -11.74 1.73 13.23
C LEU A 271 -11.08 2.73 14.19
N PHE A 272 -10.72 3.90 13.66
CA PHE A 272 -10.13 5.00 14.42
C PHE A 272 -11.16 6.09 14.81
N GLY A 273 -12.47 5.76 14.72
CA GLY A 273 -13.54 6.72 14.96
C GLY A 273 -13.78 7.65 13.78
N PHE A 274 -14.64 8.64 13.99
CA PHE A 274 -14.91 9.68 12.98
C PHE A 274 -13.75 10.68 12.96
N SER A 275 -13.07 10.80 11.82
CA SER A 275 -12.14 11.90 11.55
C SER A 275 -12.90 12.95 10.76
N GLY A 276 -12.72 14.24 11.05
CA GLY A 276 -13.06 15.25 10.03
C GLY A 276 -12.32 14.97 8.72
N VAL A 277 -12.58 15.78 7.68
CA VAL A 277 -11.93 15.60 6.37
C VAL A 277 -10.43 15.82 6.48
N LEU A 278 -9.64 14.75 6.34
CA LEU A 278 -8.19 14.79 6.21
C LEU A 278 -7.80 15.11 4.77
N ARG A 279 -6.66 15.78 4.56
CA ARG A 279 -6.27 16.24 3.22
C ARG A 279 -4.76 16.23 2.98
N ASP A 280 -4.36 15.78 1.80
CA ASP A 280 -3.07 16.11 1.18
C ASP A 280 -3.26 16.41 -0.31
N TYR A 281 -2.48 17.33 -0.87
CA TYR A 281 -2.59 17.77 -2.26
C TYR A 281 -1.25 18.19 -2.86
N GLU A 282 -1.18 18.22 -4.18
CA GLU A 282 -0.13 18.88 -4.96
C GLU A 282 -0.70 19.61 -6.17
N PHE A 283 0.08 20.56 -6.66
CA PHE A 283 -0.08 21.15 -7.99
C PHE A 283 1.07 20.64 -8.88
N PHE A 284 1.56 21.49 -9.78
CA PHE A 284 2.76 21.20 -10.55
C PHE A 284 3.97 20.94 -9.64
N LYS A 285 4.28 21.88 -8.74
CA LYS A 285 5.30 21.70 -7.69
C LYS A 285 4.68 20.91 -6.53
N LYS A 286 5.38 19.87 -6.10
CA LYS A 286 4.99 19.10 -4.91
C LYS A 286 5.24 19.92 -3.65
N ARG A 287 4.30 19.89 -2.70
CA ARG A 287 4.48 20.45 -1.36
C ARG A 287 5.02 19.39 -0.42
N GLY A 288 6.33 19.38 -0.20
CA GLY A 288 6.97 18.59 0.87
C GLY A 288 6.52 17.13 0.96
N TYR A 289 6.48 16.61 2.18
CA TYR A 289 5.95 15.29 2.50
C TYR A 289 4.47 15.38 2.91
N ALA A 290 3.66 14.40 2.53
CA ALA A 290 2.25 14.32 2.94
C ALA A 290 2.11 14.23 4.46
N ASN A 291 1.19 15.00 5.04
CA ASN A 291 1.11 15.19 6.50
C ASN A 291 -0.11 14.54 7.14
N GLU A 292 -1.29 14.62 6.51
CA GLU A 292 -2.54 14.19 7.15
C GLU A 292 -2.90 12.74 6.78
N THR A 293 -2.83 12.39 5.50
CA THR A 293 -3.23 11.09 4.92
C THR A 293 -2.04 10.15 4.70
N LEU A 294 -0.81 10.68 4.75
CA LEU A 294 0.46 9.92 4.73
C LEU A 294 0.56 8.99 3.49
N GLY A 295 0.77 7.69 3.69
CA GLY A 295 0.92 6.70 2.61
C GLY A 295 -0.30 6.60 1.69
N ALA A 296 -1.49 6.98 2.16
CA ALA A 296 -2.70 6.97 1.34
C ALA A 296 -2.59 7.93 0.14
N TYR A 297 -1.99 9.10 0.36
CA TYR A 297 -1.76 10.10 -0.67
C TYR A 297 -0.92 9.54 -1.82
N TYR A 298 0.24 8.98 -1.51
CA TYR A 298 1.18 8.47 -2.53
C TYR A 298 0.58 7.33 -3.34
N SER A 299 -0.09 6.39 -2.68
CA SER A 299 -0.77 5.29 -3.34
C SER A 299 -1.90 5.76 -4.27
N ALA A 300 -2.77 6.66 -3.81
CA ALA A 300 -3.86 7.19 -4.63
C ALA A 300 -3.33 8.01 -5.82
N ARG A 301 -2.35 8.88 -5.56
CA ARG A 301 -1.69 9.74 -6.55
C ARG A 301 -1.08 8.92 -7.68
N LEU A 302 -0.29 7.89 -7.35
CA LEU A 302 0.33 7.03 -8.36
C LEU A 302 -0.73 6.36 -9.24
N SER A 303 -1.88 5.94 -8.67
CA SER A 303 -2.94 5.25 -9.43
C SER A 303 -3.60 6.18 -10.44
N VAL A 304 -3.80 7.44 -10.05
CA VAL A 304 -4.34 8.47 -10.94
C VAL A 304 -3.35 8.82 -12.04
N LEU A 305 -2.06 8.99 -11.71
CA LEU A 305 -1.03 9.32 -12.69
C LEU A 305 -0.89 8.22 -13.75
N GLU A 306 -0.85 6.95 -13.35
CA GLU A 306 -0.81 5.82 -14.30
C GLU A 306 -2.00 5.81 -15.26
N PHE A 307 -3.19 6.11 -14.73
CA PHE A 307 -4.41 6.18 -15.53
C PHE A 307 -4.38 7.33 -16.54
N LEU A 308 -3.94 8.52 -16.11
CA LEU A 308 -3.79 9.70 -16.96
C LEU A 308 -2.73 9.46 -18.06
N ARG A 309 -1.61 8.81 -17.71
CA ARG A 309 -0.59 8.38 -18.68
C ARG A 309 -1.18 7.44 -19.73
N LYS A 310 -1.92 6.41 -19.29
CA LYS A 310 -2.59 5.47 -20.20
C LYS A 310 -3.59 6.17 -21.13
N LYS A 311 -4.32 7.17 -20.62
CA LYS A 311 -5.24 7.99 -21.42
C LYS A 311 -4.54 9.01 -22.33
N ARG A 312 -3.25 9.29 -22.13
CA ARG A 312 -2.52 10.42 -22.76
C ARG A 312 -3.27 11.74 -22.60
N ARG A 313 -3.72 11.98 -21.37
CA ARG A 313 -4.45 13.20 -20.97
C ARG A 313 -3.96 13.65 -19.60
N GLN A 314 -4.13 14.93 -19.29
CA GLN A 314 -4.03 15.44 -17.93
C GLN A 314 -5.40 15.86 -17.40
N ALA A 315 -5.50 15.97 -16.08
CA ALA A 315 -6.68 16.49 -15.43
C ALA A 315 -6.28 17.04 -14.06
N LYS A 316 -7.07 17.99 -13.57
CA LYS A 316 -7.15 18.28 -12.15
C LYS A 316 -8.01 17.18 -11.50
N VAL A 317 -7.52 16.56 -10.43
CA VAL A 317 -8.13 15.35 -9.85
C VAL A 317 -8.35 15.50 -8.35
N VAL A 318 -9.56 15.18 -7.90
CA VAL A 318 -9.92 15.09 -6.48
C VAL A 318 -10.39 13.67 -6.18
N VAL A 319 -9.69 12.99 -5.28
CA VAL A 319 -10.05 11.64 -4.79
C VAL A 319 -10.71 11.80 -3.43
N PHE A 320 -11.96 11.39 -3.33
CA PHE A 320 -12.71 11.24 -2.07
C PHE A 320 -12.60 9.79 -1.61
N ARG A 321 -11.97 9.56 -0.46
CA ARG A 321 -11.86 8.27 0.19
C ARG A 321 -12.68 8.26 1.47
N GLU A 322 -13.76 7.48 1.48
CA GLU A 322 -14.60 7.28 2.67
C GLU A 322 -14.32 5.90 3.25
N VAL A 323 -13.67 5.87 4.42
CA VAL A 323 -13.40 4.63 5.14
C VAL A 323 -14.63 4.28 5.95
N THR A 324 -15.23 3.11 5.72
CA THR A 324 -16.47 2.68 6.38
C THR A 324 -16.18 1.79 7.60
N GLU A 325 -17.24 1.47 8.36
CA GLU A 325 -17.12 0.53 9.48
C GLU A 325 -16.69 -0.89 9.07
N GLU A 326 -16.85 -1.25 7.79
CA GLU A 326 -16.43 -2.54 7.23
C GLU A 326 -14.91 -2.67 7.11
N TYR A 327 -14.16 -1.56 7.05
CA TYR A 327 -12.70 -1.58 7.12
C TYR A 327 -12.23 -1.76 8.57
N TYR A 328 -12.37 -2.98 9.07
CA TYR A 328 -12.16 -3.32 10.49
C TYR A 328 -10.70 -3.68 10.83
N ALA A 329 -9.83 -3.82 9.84
CA ALA A 329 -8.42 -4.17 10.02
C ALA A 329 -7.56 -3.46 8.97
N PRO A 330 -6.57 -2.65 9.35
CA PRO A 330 -5.65 -2.06 8.40
C PRO A 330 -4.74 -3.14 7.82
N ILE A 331 -4.60 -3.14 6.51
CA ILE A 331 -3.86 -4.16 5.74
C ILE A 331 -2.74 -3.58 4.88
N GLY A 332 -2.47 -2.27 5.00
CA GLY A 332 -1.46 -1.54 4.22
C GLY A 332 -2.05 -0.62 3.16
N SER A 333 -1.23 0.25 2.58
CA SER A 333 -1.67 1.23 1.56
C SER A 333 -1.96 0.62 0.20
N TRP A 334 -1.54 -0.63 -0.05
CA TRP A 334 -1.82 -1.36 -1.29
C TRP A 334 -3.31 -1.42 -1.65
N GLN A 335 -4.19 -1.48 -0.63
CA GLN A 335 -5.62 -1.54 -0.87
C GLN A 335 -6.14 -0.25 -1.52
N ILE A 336 -5.45 0.88 -1.27
CA ILE A 336 -5.74 2.18 -1.87
C ILE A 336 -5.33 2.17 -3.35
N ARG A 337 -4.15 1.61 -3.66
CA ARG A 337 -3.72 1.40 -5.06
C ARG A 337 -4.77 0.65 -5.86
N VAL A 338 -5.20 -0.51 -5.34
CA VAL A 338 -6.20 -1.39 -5.95
C VAL A 338 -7.57 -0.71 -6.03
N GLY A 339 -8.04 -0.11 -4.93
CA GLY A 339 -9.35 0.54 -4.85
C GLY A 339 -9.48 1.74 -5.79
N VAL A 340 -8.46 2.59 -5.88
CA VAL A 340 -8.43 3.71 -6.83
C VAL A 340 -8.37 3.20 -8.27
N ARG A 341 -7.56 2.19 -8.57
CA ARG A 341 -7.54 1.55 -9.90
C ARG A 341 -8.90 0.97 -10.27
N LYS A 342 -9.60 0.30 -9.32
CA LYS A 342 -10.97 -0.19 -9.52
C LYS A 342 -11.94 0.95 -9.81
N ALA A 343 -11.89 2.04 -9.05
CA ALA A 343 -12.73 3.21 -9.30
C ALA A 343 -12.50 3.78 -10.71
N LEU A 344 -11.24 3.94 -11.11
CA LEU A 344 -10.85 4.48 -12.43
C LEU A 344 -11.27 3.59 -13.62
N LYS A 345 -11.53 2.30 -13.39
CA LYS A 345 -12.13 1.40 -14.39
C LYS A 345 -13.65 1.62 -14.53
N ASN A 346 -14.31 2.22 -13.54
CA ASN A 346 -15.76 2.37 -13.46
C ASN A 346 -16.20 3.85 -13.49
N LYS A 347 -16.39 4.39 -14.69
CA LYS A 347 -16.93 5.75 -14.89
C LYS A 347 -18.44 5.74 -14.63
N VAL A 348 -18.90 6.55 -13.69
CA VAL A 348 -20.30 6.62 -13.26
C VAL A 348 -21.01 7.91 -13.68
N GLY A 349 -20.28 8.90 -14.19
CA GLY A 349 -20.87 10.14 -14.69
C GLY A 349 -19.93 10.94 -15.59
N THR A 350 -20.51 11.74 -16.47
CA THR A 350 -19.80 12.74 -17.29
C THR A 350 -20.66 14.01 -17.34
N PHE A 351 -20.04 15.16 -17.18
CA PHE A 351 -20.73 16.45 -17.06
C PHE A 351 -20.00 17.54 -17.84
N ASP A 352 -20.76 18.54 -18.29
CA ASP A 352 -20.22 19.67 -19.05
C ASP A 352 -19.75 20.82 -18.14
N ASP A 353 -20.24 20.87 -16.90
CA ASP A 353 -19.90 21.89 -15.93
C ASP A 353 -19.65 21.33 -14.52
N LEU A 354 -18.91 22.09 -13.72
CA LEU A 354 -18.56 21.72 -12.35
C LEU A 354 -19.77 21.66 -11.42
N SER A 355 -20.79 22.51 -11.61
CA SER A 355 -21.96 22.57 -10.73
C SER A 355 -22.76 21.27 -10.81
N SER A 356 -22.96 20.77 -12.03
CA SER A 356 -23.63 19.50 -12.31
C SER A 356 -22.84 18.32 -11.74
N ALA A 357 -21.50 18.30 -11.89
CA ALA A 357 -20.64 17.29 -11.29
C ALA A 357 -20.69 17.30 -9.74
N LEU A 358 -20.66 18.48 -9.11
CA LEU A 358 -20.78 18.63 -7.66
C LEU A 358 -22.16 18.23 -7.14
N SER A 359 -23.23 18.56 -7.87
CA SER A 359 -24.59 18.13 -7.53
C SER A 359 -24.71 16.60 -7.53
N PHE A 360 -24.12 15.94 -8.53
CA PHE A 360 -24.06 14.49 -8.58
C PHE A 360 -23.24 13.89 -7.42
N LEU A 361 -22.08 14.47 -7.10
CA LEU A 361 -21.25 14.05 -5.98
C LEU A 361 -21.97 14.16 -4.63
N ARG A 362 -22.79 15.19 -4.44
CA ARG A 362 -23.58 15.38 -3.20
C ARG A 362 -24.48 14.18 -2.92
N ASN A 363 -25.03 13.54 -3.94
CA ASN A 363 -25.89 12.37 -3.80
C ASN A 363 -25.10 11.06 -3.63
N LEU A 364 -23.81 11.07 -3.99
CA LEU A 364 -22.97 9.88 -4.09
C LEU A 364 -22.07 9.67 -2.86
N LEU A 365 -21.64 10.76 -2.22
CA LEU A 365 -20.81 10.74 -1.02
C LEU A 365 -21.67 10.43 0.23
N ARG A 366 -21.12 9.63 1.14
CA ARG A 366 -21.79 9.32 2.43
C ARG A 366 -21.61 10.46 3.43
N HIS A 367 -20.46 11.13 3.39
CA HIS A 367 -20.20 12.35 4.16
C HIS A 367 -20.60 13.60 3.36
N ARG A 368 -20.96 14.69 4.05
CA ARG A 368 -21.49 15.90 3.43
C ARG A 368 -20.43 16.54 2.52
N LEU A 369 -20.78 16.76 1.25
CA LEU A 369 -19.90 17.39 0.26
C LEU A 369 -19.36 18.74 0.75
N GLU A 370 -20.17 19.50 1.48
CA GLU A 370 -19.82 20.83 1.98
C GLU A 370 -18.63 20.79 2.94
N ASP A 371 -18.48 19.73 3.75
CA ASP A 371 -17.36 19.58 4.68
C ASP A 371 -16.05 19.32 3.91
N TYR A 372 -16.12 18.57 2.81
CA TYR A 372 -15.01 18.41 1.87
C TYR A 372 -14.66 19.73 1.20
N LEU A 373 -15.65 20.45 0.66
CA LEU A 373 -15.43 21.74 -0.02
C LEU A 373 -14.84 22.81 0.90
N ARG A 374 -15.12 22.78 2.22
CA ARG A 374 -14.47 23.69 3.18
C ARG A 374 -12.97 23.44 3.28
N ARG A 375 -12.54 22.18 3.25
CA ARG A 375 -11.13 21.77 3.32
C ARG A 375 -10.44 21.76 1.96
N ASP A 376 -11.17 21.61 0.87
CA ASP A 376 -10.62 21.53 -0.49
C ASP A 376 -9.71 22.72 -0.82
N VAL A 377 -8.61 22.43 -1.53
CA VAL A 377 -7.69 23.43 -2.07
C VAL A 377 -7.71 23.44 -3.60
N VAL A 378 -7.81 22.27 -4.22
CA VAL A 378 -7.62 22.11 -5.65
C VAL A 378 -8.84 22.59 -6.45
N LEU A 379 -10.08 22.41 -5.97
CA LEU A 379 -11.26 23.01 -6.61
C LEU A 379 -11.28 24.54 -6.43
N LYS A 380 -10.84 25.05 -5.27
CA LYS A 380 -10.79 26.50 -5.01
C LYS A 380 -9.73 27.24 -5.81
N ALA A 381 -8.65 26.56 -6.23
CA ALA A 381 -7.58 27.16 -7.02
C ALA A 381 -8.09 27.54 -8.42
N ARG A 382 -8.32 28.86 -8.63
CA ARG A 382 -8.88 29.44 -9.87
C ARG A 382 -7.86 29.53 -11.03
N THR A 383 -6.57 29.65 -10.76
CA THR A 383 -5.49 29.74 -11.76
C THR A 383 -4.19 29.11 -11.25
N ILE A 384 -3.46 28.44 -12.15
CA ILE A 384 -2.14 27.83 -11.87
C ILE A 384 -1.13 28.91 -11.43
N ASP A 385 -1.29 30.14 -11.93
CA ASP A 385 -0.43 31.29 -11.64
C ASP A 385 -0.44 31.76 -10.19
N SER A 386 -1.40 31.32 -9.38
CA SER A 386 -1.49 31.71 -7.97
C SER A 386 -0.48 30.98 -7.06
N TYR A 387 0.28 29.99 -7.57
CA TYR A 387 1.17 29.15 -6.74
C TYR A 387 2.48 28.71 -7.42
N PHE A 388 2.90 29.37 -8.51
CA PHE A 388 4.23 29.15 -9.09
C PHE A 388 5.35 29.69 -8.21
#